data_AF-A0A3N4KTJ4-F1
#
_entry.id   AF-A0A3N4KTJ4-F1
#
_cell.length_a   1.000
_cell.length_b   1.000
_cell.length_c   1.000
_cell.angle_alpha   90.00
_cell.angle_beta   90.00
_cell.angle_gamma   90.00
#
_symmetry.space_group_name_H-M   'P 1'
#
loop_
_entity.id
_entity.type
_entity.pdbx_description
1 polymer ?
#
loop_
_entity_poly.entity_id
_entity_poly.type
_entity_poly.pdbx_seq_one_letter_code
_entity_poly.pdbx_strand_id
1 'polypeptide(L)'
;MNTDEAPLLGFAKLYKFETTFKENGVEHKYISNTDDVVMGGSGVEEGRRTELWRSIRCIGSGAFGSVWLQGRETSVGTLKKIRAVKIVLRGRTTAEGLRRELHSLIAVRDCDHLIRFFGWYESRESYFIAMEYAEHGDLNQYLKNSTTKPALRQIKEITYQILTGLVVLHGKNICHRDLKPQNVLITSLEPIHIKLADLEYPSVLRAQS
;
A
#
# COMPACT_ATOMS: atom_id res chain seq x y z
N MET A 1 -2.87 33.12 12.25
CA MET A 1 -3.85 32.13 11.80
C MET A 1 -3.37 31.56 10.47
N ASN A 2 -2.91 30.32 10.45
CA ASN A 2 -2.58 29.60 9.21
C ASN A 2 -3.75 28.66 8.92
N THR A 3 -4.54 28.97 7.89
CA THR A 3 -5.81 28.30 7.58
C THR A 3 -5.69 27.10 6.63
N ASP A 4 -4.47 26.66 6.31
CA ASP A 4 -4.24 25.52 5.39
C ASP A 4 -4.07 24.16 6.11
N GLU A 5 -4.20 24.10 7.44
CA GLU A 5 -4.14 22.84 8.22
C GLU A 5 -5.50 22.16 8.47
N ALA A 6 -6.61 22.70 7.95
CA ALA A 6 -7.94 22.10 8.09
C ALA A 6 -8.32 21.28 6.85
N PRO A 7 -8.90 20.06 6.94
CA PRO A 7 -8.79 18.96 7.89
C PRO A 7 -8.17 17.74 7.17
N LEU A 8 -6.85 17.71 6.99
CA LEU A 8 -6.17 16.55 6.38
C LEU A 8 -6.23 15.27 7.26
N LEU A 9 -6.86 15.35 8.43
CA LEU A 9 -6.17 14.90 9.63
C LEU A 9 -7.15 14.34 10.71
N GLY A 10 -8.29 13.77 10.34
CA GLY A 10 -9.11 12.99 11.28
C GLY A 10 -8.62 11.55 11.37
N PHE A 11 -9.21 10.71 10.52
CA PHE A 11 -8.96 9.27 10.51
C PHE A 11 -7.61 8.87 9.86
N ALA A 12 -7.15 9.63 8.86
CA ALA A 12 -5.86 9.36 8.20
C ALA A 12 -4.65 9.58 9.13
N LYS A 13 -4.78 10.42 10.19
CA LYS A 13 -3.72 10.58 11.22
C LYS A 13 -3.38 9.26 11.89
N LEU A 14 -4.38 8.42 12.13
CA LEU A 14 -4.21 7.15 12.85
C LEU A 14 -3.29 6.18 12.11
N TYR A 15 -3.12 6.39 10.80
CA TYR A 15 -2.27 5.57 9.94
C TYR A 15 -0.99 6.28 9.51
N LYS A 16 -0.73 7.47 10.05
CA LYS A 16 0.49 8.22 9.76
C LYS A 16 1.61 7.71 10.67
N PHE A 17 2.69 7.20 10.10
CA PHE A 17 3.86 6.78 10.88
C PHE A 17 4.61 7.99 11.45
N GLU A 18 5.10 7.86 12.69
CA GLU A 18 6.13 8.75 13.20
C GLU A 18 7.47 8.32 12.59
N THR A 19 7.97 9.11 11.63
CA THR A 19 9.08 8.72 10.76
C THR A 19 10.30 9.63 10.92
N THR A 20 11.48 9.02 11.06
CA THR A 20 12.78 9.68 10.87
C THR A 20 13.43 9.15 9.59
N PHE A 21 13.76 10.05 8.66
CA PHE A 21 14.47 9.69 7.44
C PHE A 21 15.97 9.48 7.74
N LYS A 22 16.53 8.40 7.18
CA LYS A 22 17.95 8.03 7.28
C LYS A 22 18.53 7.94 5.86
N GLU A 23 19.85 7.92 5.74
CA GLU A 23 20.56 7.90 4.44
C GLU A 23 20.04 6.80 3.48
N ASN A 24 19.78 5.59 3.98
CA ASN A 24 19.32 4.45 3.18
C ASN A 24 17.94 3.90 3.59
N GLY A 25 17.07 4.71 4.18
CA GLY A 25 15.78 4.21 4.63
C GLY A 25 15.01 5.12 5.57
N VAL A 26 14.09 4.52 6.31
CA VAL A 26 13.24 5.20 7.28
C VAL A 26 13.15 4.42 8.57
N GLU A 27 13.15 5.15 9.67
CA GLU A 27 12.90 4.61 11.01
C GLU A 27 11.50 5.04 11.46
N HIS A 28 10.65 4.06 11.73
CA HIS A 28 9.29 4.29 12.22
C HIS A 28 9.21 3.96 13.71
N LYS A 29 8.52 4.81 14.47
CA LYS A 29 8.19 4.54 15.88
C LYS A 29 6.73 4.15 16.00
N TYR A 30 6.48 3.09 16.74
CA TYR A 30 5.14 2.58 17.03
C TYR A 30 4.89 2.69 18.53
N ILE A 31 3.72 3.22 18.86
CA ILE A 31 3.15 3.10 20.20
C ILE A 31 2.45 1.73 20.21
N SER A 32 2.90 0.82 21.07
CA SER A 32 2.25 -0.48 21.20
C SER A 32 0.85 -0.28 21.79
N ASN A 33 -0.18 -0.41 20.96
CA ASN A 33 -1.48 -0.82 21.48
C ASN A 33 -1.46 -2.35 21.63
N THR A 34 -1.93 -2.80 22.78
CA THR A 34 -1.77 -4.10 23.41
C THR A 34 -2.47 -5.27 22.72
N ASP A 35 -2.22 -5.52 21.43
CA ASP A 35 -2.75 -6.72 20.73
C ASP A 35 -1.65 -7.77 20.39
N ASP A 36 -0.37 -7.44 20.57
CA ASP A 36 0.78 -8.35 20.38
C ASP A 36 1.40 -8.83 21.72
N VAL A 37 0.61 -8.90 22.80
CA VAL A 37 1.09 -9.46 24.09
C VAL A 37 1.10 -10.97 24.01
N VAL A 38 2.26 -11.55 23.70
CA VAL A 38 2.55 -12.95 24.02
C VAL A 38 2.57 -13.05 25.55
N MET A 39 1.59 -13.78 26.09
CA MET A 39 1.51 -14.08 27.53
C MET A 39 2.73 -14.89 27.96
N GLY A 40 3.71 -14.22 28.57
CA GLY A 40 4.85 -14.88 29.19
C GLY A 40 5.94 -13.91 29.67
N GLY A 41 5.84 -13.49 30.94
CA GLY A 41 7.01 -12.99 31.70
C GLY A 41 7.02 -11.48 32.00
N SER A 42 6.78 -11.16 33.28
CA SER A 42 7.18 -9.98 34.07
C SER A 42 7.83 -8.77 33.37
N GLY A 43 7.14 -7.62 33.43
CA GLY A 43 7.70 -6.28 33.21
C GLY A 43 7.00 -5.51 32.10
N VAL A 44 5.91 -4.81 32.42
CA VAL A 44 5.21 -3.93 31.46
C VAL A 44 5.96 -2.60 31.41
N GLU A 45 7.02 -2.53 30.61
CA GLU A 45 7.43 -1.27 30.01
C GLU A 45 6.50 -1.00 28.83
N GLU A 46 5.92 0.19 28.77
CA GLU A 46 5.10 0.69 27.67
C GLU A 46 5.99 0.74 26.40
N GLY A 47 6.11 -0.40 25.73
CA GLY A 47 7.20 -0.68 24.81
C GLY A 47 7.04 0.08 23.51
N ARG A 48 7.72 1.23 23.40
CA ARG A 48 7.94 1.90 22.12
C ARG A 48 8.78 0.97 21.24
N ARG A 49 8.19 0.47 20.16
CA ARG A 49 8.92 -0.32 19.16
C ARG A 49 9.39 0.59 18.05
N THR A 50 10.66 0.49 17.69
CA THR A 50 11.21 1.10 16.48
C THR A 50 11.40 0.05 15.39
N GLU A 51 11.20 0.48 14.15
CA GLU A 51 11.48 -0.35 12.98
C GLU A 51 12.25 0.43 11.93
N LEU A 52 13.39 -0.11 11.54
CA LEU A 52 14.20 0.41 10.46
C LEU A 52 13.86 -0.31 9.16
N TRP A 53 13.49 0.46 8.14
CA TRP A 53 13.11 -0.02 6.82
C TRP A 53 14.09 0.51 5.78
N ARG A 54 14.74 -0.39 5.06
CA ARG A 54 15.73 -0.06 4.01
C ARG A 54 15.12 -0.20 2.63
N SER A 55 15.40 0.75 1.75
CA SER A 55 15.08 0.63 0.33
C SER A 55 15.97 -0.42 -0.33
N ILE A 56 15.36 -1.41 -0.98
CA ILE A 56 16.07 -2.51 -1.65
C ILE A 56 16.22 -2.21 -3.14
N ARG A 57 15.10 -2.01 -3.84
CA ARG A 57 15.07 -1.73 -5.27
C ARG A 57 13.78 -1.04 -5.70
N CYS A 58 13.84 -0.31 -6.81
CA CYS A 58 12.65 0.18 -7.50
C CYS A 58 11.91 -1.00 -8.15
N ILE A 59 10.59 -1.06 -7.97
CA ILE A 59 9.71 -2.11 -8.52
C ILE A 59 8.65 -1.56 -9.48
N GLY A 60 8.52 -0.23 -9.57
CA GLY A 60 7.64 0.42 -10.53
C GLY A 60 7.94 1.92 -10.62
N SER A 61 7.72 2.50 -11.79
CA SER A 61 7.82 3.94 -12.03
C SER A 61 6.70 4.38 -12.96
N GLY A 62 6.16 5.58 -12.70
CA GLY A 62 5.02 6.11 -13.44
C GLY A 62 4.91 7.62 -13.31
N ALA A 63 3.84 8.19 -13.88
CA ALA A 63 3.63 9.64 -13.96
C ALA A 63 3.58 10.34 -12.59
N PHE A 64 3.12 9.62 -11.55
CA PHE A 64 2.94 10.16 -10.20
C PHE A 64 4.12 9.89 -9.26
N GLY A 65 5.08 9.06 -9.69
CA GLY A 65 6.31 8.80 -8.93
C GLY A 65 6.84 7.37 -9.11
N SER A 66 7.30 6.76 -8.03
CA SER A 66 7.94 5.44 -8.05
C SER A 66 7.48 4.56 -6.90
N VAL A 67 7.58 3.25 -7.07
CA VAL A 67 7.30 2.25 -6.05
C VAL A 67 8.59 1.54 -5.72
N TRP A 68 8.94 1.49 -4.44
CA TRP A 68 10.16 0.85 -3.94
C TRP A 68 9.83 -0.33 -3.04
N LEU A 69 10.53 -1.43 -3.25
CA LEU A 69 10.55 -2.54 -2.31
C LEU A 69 11.42 -2.13 -1.11
N GLN A 70 10.85 -2.22 0.09
CA GLN A 70 11.57 -2.01 1.34
C GLN A 70 11.61 -3.27 2.18
N GLY A 71 12.73 -3.50 2.86
CA GLY A 71 12.90 -4.57 3.83
C GLY A 71 13.06 -4.01 5.24
N ARG A 72 12.42 -4.65 6.23
CA ARG A 72 12.63 -4.33 7.63
C ARG A 72 13.94 -4.97 8.11
N GLU A 73 14.87 -4.12 8.54
CA GLU A 73 16.10 -4.52 9.19
C GLU A 73 15.79 -5.05 10.59
N THR A 74 16.32 -6.23 10.91
CA THR A 74 16.26 -6.80 12.25
C THR A 74 17.54 -6.48 13.01
N SER A 75 17.51 -6.66 14.34
CA SER A 75 18.70 -6.54 15.20
C SER A 75 19.87 -7.46 14.79
N VAL A 76 19.62 -8.46 13.95
CA VAL A 76 20.63 -9.41 13.42
C VAL A 76 21.02 -9.07 11.97
N GLY A 77 20.65 -7.89 11.46
CA GLY A 77 20.98 -7.45 10.09
C GLY A 77 20.27 -8.21 8.96
N THR A 78 19.34 -9.12 9.28
CA THR A 78 18.54 -9.86 8.29
C THR A 78 17.20 -9.18 8.03
N LEU A 79 16.68 -9.28 6.79
CA LEU A 79 15.39 -8.72 6.40
C LEU A 79 14.26 -9.74 6.67
N LYS A 80 13.40 -9.47 7.66
CA LYS A 80 12.30 -10.40 8.05
C LYS A 80 10.96 -10.08 7.41
N LYS A 81 10.74 -8.83 7.01
CA LYS A 81 9.47 -8.36 6.42
C LYS A 81 9.76 -7.45 5.25
N ILE A 82 8.96 -7.58 4.20
CA ILE A 82 9.04 -6.74 3.01
C ILE A 82 7.72 -5.99 2.80
N ARG A 83 7.81 -4.82 2.16
CA ARG A 83 6.66 -4.00 1.78
C ARG A 83 6.95 -3.23 0.50
N ALA A 84 5.90 -2.86 -0.22
CA ALA A 84 6.00 -1.87 -1.28
C ALA A 84 5.72 -0.48 -0.70
N VAL A 85 6.49 0.52 -1.13
CA VAL A 85 6.27 1.92 -0.79
C VAL A 85 6.13 2.73 -2.05
N LYS A 86 4.93 3.26 -2.28
CA LYS A 86 4.64 4.21 -3.34
C LYS A 86 5.06 5.61 -2.88
N ILE A 87 5.88 6.27 -3.68
CA ILE A 87 6.39 7.62 -3.47
C ILE A 87 5.65 8.55 -4.44
N VAL A 88 4.90 9.51 -3.90
CA VAL A 88 4.16 10.51 -4.66
C VAL A 88 4.77 11.88 -4.40
N LEU A 89 5.28 12.53 -5.44
CA LEU A 89 5.86 13.87 -5.33
C LEU A 89 4.75 14.90 -5.02
N ARG A 90 4.97 15.82 -4.08
CA ARG A 90 3.97 16.84 -3.72
C ARG A 90 3.55 17.72 -4.89
N GLY A 91 4.42 17.94 -5.87
CA GLY A 91 4.09 18.68 -7.10
C GLY A 91 3.25 17.90 -8.12
N ARG A 92 3.05 16.59 -7.92
CA ARG A 92 2.32 15.69 -8.82
C ARG A 92 0.94 15.29 -8.30
N THR A 93 0.59 15.66 -7.07
CA THR A 93 -0.72 15.42 -6.47
C THR A 93 -1.19 16.61 -5.66
N THR A 94 -2.50 16.78 -5.51
CA THR A 94 -3.07 17.77 -4.59
C THR A 94 -3.25 17.16 -3.21
N ALA A 95 -3.32 17.98 -2.16
CA ALA A 95 -3.63 17.51 -0.81
C ALA A 95 -4.98 16.73 -0.78
N GLU A 96 -5.97 17.21 -1.53
CA GLU A 96 -7.26 16.55 -1.68
C GLU A 96 -7.17 15.22 -2.46
N GLY A 97 -6.32 15.16 -3.49
CA GLY A 97 -6.04 13.94 -4.23
C GLY A 97 -5.46 12.84 -3.34
N LEU A 98 -4.41 13.17 -2.57
CA LEU A 98 -3.83 12.27 -1.58
C LEU A 98 -4.87 11.86 -0.53
N ARG A 99 -5.65 12.80 -0.02
CA ARG A 99 -6.68 12.52 1.01
C ARG A 99 -7.68 11.47 0.53
N ARG A 100 -8.13 11.57 -0.73
CA ARG A 100 -9.06 10.60 -1.33
C ARG A 100 -8.41 9.24 -1.51
N GLU A 101 -7.17 9.19 -1.99
CA GLU A 101 -6.43 7.93 -2.14
C GLU A 101 -6.27 7.22 -0.79
N LEU A 102 -5.80 7.93 0.24
CA LEU A 102 -5.67 7.38 1.60
C LEU A 102 -7.03 6.94 2.16
N HIS A 103 -8.08 7.72 1.94
CA HIS A 103 -9.42 7.34 2.38
C HIS A 103 -9.89 6.02 1.73
N SER A 104 -9.71 5.87 0.41
CA SER A 104 -10.07 4.64 -0.30
C SER A 104 -9.29 3.44 0.23
N LEU A 105 -7.96 3.57 0.36
CA LEU A 105 -7.08 2.52 0.89
C LEU A 105 -7.46 2.12 2.32
N ILE A 106 -7.75 3.09 3.18
CA ILE A 106 -8.16 2.84 4.55
C ILE A 106 -9.56 2.20 4.61
N ALA A 107 -10.50 2.59 3.76
CA ALA A 107 -11.87 2.07 3.79
C ALA A 107 -11.97 0.58 3.43
N VAL A 108 -10.96 0.04 2.75
CA VAL A 108 -10.95 -1.34 2.24
C VAL A 108 -9.80 -2.20 2.78
N ARG A 109 -9.04 -1.68 3.76
CA ARG A 109 -7.82 -2.29 4.30
C ARG A 109 -7.93 -3.74 4.78
N ASP A 110 -9.14 -4.18 5.16
CA ASP A 110 -9.40 -5.51 5.72
C ASP A 110 -9.98 -6.48 4.68
N CYS A 111 -10.08 -6.06 3.41
CA CYS A 111 -10.50 -6.92 2.30
C CYS A 111 -9.30 -7.68 1.73
N ASP A 112 -9.43 -9.00 1.63
CA ASP A 112 -8.32 -9.85 1.19
C ASP A 112 -8.00 -9.72 -0.31
N HIS A 113 -8.96 -9.30 -1.14
CA HIS A 113 -8.77 -9.08 -2.59
C HIS A 113 -8.44 -7.63 -2.95
N LEU A 114 -8.10 -6.80 -1.96
CA LEU A 114 -7.61 -5.43 -2.14
C LEU A 114 -6.24 -5.32 -1.48
N ILE A 115 -5.32 -4.58 -2.12
CA ILE A 115 -3.95 -4.49 -1.62
C ILE A 115 -3.94 -3.90 -0.21
N ARG A 116 -3.30 -4.60 0.73
CA ARG A 116 -3.36 -4.18 2.13
C ARG A 116 -2.55 -2.90 2.33
N PHE A 117 -3.22 -1.88 2.84
CA PHE A 117 -2.59 -0.64 3.28
C PHE A 117 -2.04 -0.80 4.69
N PHE A 118 -0.77 -0.43 4.89
CA PHE A 118 -0.12 -0.48 6.21
C PHE A 118 -0.09 0.88 6.90
N GLY A 119 0.03 1.95 6.13
CA GLY A 119 0.14 3.30 6.65
C GLY A 119 0.86 4.23 5.68
N TRP A 120 1.03 5.48 6.08
CA TRP A 120 1.66 6.49 5.25
C TRP A 120 2.58 7.39 6.07
N TYR A 121 3.46 8.10 5.39
CA TYR A 121 4.36 9.08 5.98
C TYR A 121 4.74 10.12 4.93
N GLU A 122 5.41 11.18 5.33
CA GLU A 122 5.72 12.28 4.42
C GLU A 122 7.08 12.90 4.74
N SER A 123 7.73 13.41 3.69
CA SER A 123 8.86 14.33 3.77
C SER A 123 8.42 15.72 3.32
N ARG A 124 9.37 16.66 3.25
CA ARG A 124 9.14 17.98 2.65
C ARG A 124 8.72 17.91 1.19
N GLU A 125 9.15 16.89 0.46
CA GLU A 125 9.00 16.83 -1.01
C GLU A 125 7.99 15.77 -1.47
N SER A 126 7.73 14.75 -0.65
CA SER A 126 6.99 13.56 -1.08
C SER A 126 6.08 12.99 0.00
N TYR A 127 5.01 12.35 -0.46
CA TYR A 127 4.19 11.44 0.34
C TYR A 127 4.61 10.00 0.06
N PHE A 128 4.53 9.16 1.09
CA PHE A 128 4.93 7.76 1.04
C PHE A 128 3.78 6.90 1.54
N ILE A 129 3.33 5.95 0.73
CA ILE A 129 2.22 5.04 1.02
C ILE A 129 2.79 3.63 1.12
N ALA A 130 2.78 3.06 2.33
CA ALA A 130 3.28 1.72 2.60
C ALA A 130 2.15 0.69 2.44
N MET A 131 2.41 -0.33 1.63
CA MET A 131 1.44 -1.35 1.26
C MET A 131 2.09 -2.73 1.21
N GLU A 132 1.25 -3.76 1.19
CA GLU A 132 1.64 -5.14 0.93
C GLU A 132 2.42 -5.25 -0.39
N TYR A 133 3.45 -6.10 -0.39
CA TYR A 133 4.20 -6.40 -1.59
C TYR A 133 3.67 -7.70 -2.21
N ALA A 134 3.30 -7.62 -3.48
CA ALA A 134 2.89 -8.77 -4.28
C ALA A 134 4.10 -9.33 -5.03
N GLU A 135 4.63 -10.45 -4.56
CA GLU A 135 5.92 -10.97 -5.03
C GLU A 135 5.90 -11.58 -6.43
N HIS A 136 4.73 -11.92 -6.95
CA HIS A 136 4.56 -12.53 -8.27
C HIS A 136 4.17 -11.53 -9.37
N GLY A 137 4.30 -10.23 -9.09
CA GLY A 137 4.06 -9.17 -10.07
C GLY A 137 2.58 -8.96 -10.39
N ASP A 138 2.32 -8.47 -11.61
CA ASP A 138 0.97 -8.14 -12.09
C ASP A 138 0.41 -9.17 -13.07
N LEU A 139 -0.92 -9.20 -13.20
CA LEU A 139 -1.64 -10.12 -14.07
C LEU A 139 -1.27 -9.92 -15.55
N ASN A 140 -0.91 -8.71 -15.99
CA ASN A 140 -0.44 -8.49 -17.36
C ASN A 140 0.89 -9.21 -17.62
N GLN A 141 1.85 -9.19 -16.69
CA GLN A 141 3.10 -9.95 -16.78
C GLN A 141 2.84 -11.45 -16.76
N TYR A 142 1.96 -11.91 -15.87
CA TYR A 142 1.57 -13.32 -15.78
C TYR A 142 0.94 -13.83 -17.08
N LEU A 143 0.00 -13.07 -17.68
CA LEU A 143 -0.66 -13.44 -18.93
C LEU A 143 0.26 -13.38 -20.16
N LYS A 144 1.31 -12.54 -20.13
CA LYS A 144 2.31 -12.44 -21.20
C LYS A 144 3.35 -13.54 -21.14
N ASN A 145 3.49 -14.22 -20.01
CA ASN A 145 4.43 -15.32 -19.89
C ASN A 145 3.96 -16.50 -20.78
N SER A 146 4.67 -16.71 -21.89
CA SER A 146 4.32 -17.71 -22.91
C SER A 146 4.38 -19.15 -22.42
N THR A 147 5.06 -19.39 -21.30
CA THR A 147 5.24 -20.73 -20.73
C THR A 147 4.08 -21.18 -19.83
N THR A 148 3.21 -20.28 -19.41
CA THR A 148 2.16 -20.56 -18.41
C THR A 148 0.88 -19.82 -18.76
N LYS A 149 0.02 -20.44 -19.58
CA LYS A 149 -1.35 -19.96 -19.74
C LYS A 149 -2.19 -20.47 -18.57
N PRO A 150 -2.99 -19.61 -17.92
CA PRO A 150 -3.83 -20.06 -16.81
C PRO A 150 -4.85 -21.09 -17.30
N ALA A 151 -5.01 -22.17 -16.53
CA ALA A 151 -6.07 -23.13 -16.76
C ALA A 151 -7.45 -22.48 -16.52
N LEU A 152 -8.52 -23.05 -17.08
CA LEU A 152 -9.89 -22.55 -16.88
C LEU A 152 -10.25 -22.37 -15.39
N ARG A 153 -9.74 -23.25 -14.52
CA ARG A 153 -9.89 -23.13 -13.06
C ARG A 153 -9.27 -21.84 -12.53
N GLN A 154 -8.02 -21.53 -12.90
CA GLN A 154 -7.33 -20.31 -12.49
C GLN A 154 -8.03 -19.06 -13.04
N ILE A 155 -8.52 -19.11 -14.29
CA ILE A 155 -9.29 -17.99 -14.87
C ILE A 155 -10.55 -17.70 -14.04
N LYS A 156 -11.31 -18.74 -13.68
CA LYS A 156 -12.50 -18.60 -12.82
C LYS A 156 -12.15 -18.03 -11.45
N GLU A 157 -11.07 -18.54 -10.84
CA GLU A 157 -10.58 -18.09 -9.54
C GLU A 157 -10.17 -16.61 -9.55
N ILE A 158 -9.32 -16.21 -10.50
CA ILE A 158 -8.93 -14.80 -10.71
C ILE A 158 -10.17 -13.92 -10.90
N THR A 159 -11.10 -14.33 -11.76
CA THR A 159 -12.32 -13.56 -12.05
C THR A 159 -13.18 -13.40 -10.79
N TYR A 160 -13.36 -14.47 -10.02
CA TYR A 160 -14.10 -14.46 -8.78
C TYR A 160 -13.49 -13.49 -7.75
N GLN A 161 -12.17 -13.53 -7.57
CA GLN A 161 -11.47 -12.64 -6.65
C GLN A 161 -11.55 -11.16 -7.08
N ILE A 162 -11.41 -10.88 -8.39
CA ILE A 162 -11.61 -9.51 -8.94
C ILE A 162 -13.02 -9.02 -8.62
N LEU A 163 -14.04 -9.82 -8.92
CA LEU A 163 -15.44 -9.44 -8.66
C LEU A 163 -15.71 -9.23 -7.18
N THR A 164 -15.14 -10.07 -6.31
CA THR A 164 -15.28 -9.93 -4.86
C THR A 164 -14.65 -8.63 -4.35
N GLY A 165 -13.45 -8.28 -4.83
CA GLY A 165 -12.82 -6.98 -4.53
C GLY A 165 -13.67 -5.79 -5.01
N LEU A 166 -14.25 -5.89 -6.21
CA LEU A 166 -15.15 -4.85 -6.75
C LEU A 166 -16.45 -4.70 -5.94
N VAL A 167 -17.04 -5.80 -5.46
CA VAL A 167 -18.22 -5.75 -4.59
C VAL A 167 -17.92 -4.96 -3.32
N VAL A 168 -16.75 -5.17 -2.71
CA VAL A 168 -16.34 -4.42 -1.52
C VAL A 168 -16.13 -2.94 -1.85
N LEU A 169 -15.43 -2.62 -2.94
CA LEU A 169 -15.24 -1.23 -3.38
C LEU A 169 -16.57 -0.52 -3.59
N HIS A 170 -17.47 -1.13 -4.36
CA HIS A 170 -18.79 -0.57 -4.66
C HIS A 170 -19.65 -0.43 -3.40
N GLY A 171 -19.59 -1.39 -2.47
CA GLY A 171 -20.26 -1.30 -1.17
C GLY A 171 -19.75 -0.14 -0.29
N LYS A 172 -18.58 0.42 -0.58
CA LYS A 172 -18.03 1.63 0.06
C LYS A 172 -18.19 2.90 -0.79
N ASN A 173 -18.97 2.86 -1.87
CA ASN A 173 -19.10 3.93 -2.87
C ASN A 173 -17.76 4.33 -3.51
N ILE A 174 -16.83 3.37 -3.64
CA ILE A 174 -15.54 3.55 -4.30
C ILE A 174 -15.62 2.85 -5.66
N CYS A 175 -15.27 3.55 -6.72
CA CYS A 175 -15.10 2.97 -8.04
C CYS A 175 -13.61 2.88 -8.34
N HIS A 176 -13.11 1.72 -8.78
CA HIS A 176 -11.68 1.55 -9.10
C HIS A 176 -11.21 2.46 -10.23
N ARG A 177 -12.03 2.63 -11.29
CA ARG A 177 -11.82 3.49 -12.47
C ARG A 177 -10.62 3.21 -13.38
N ASP A 178 -9.66 2.42 -12.93
CA ASP A 178 -8.48 2.02 -13.71
C ASP A 178 -8.22 0.52 -13.57
N LEU A 179 -9.29 -0.29 -13.64
CA LEU A 179 -9.17 -1.74 -13.59
C LEU A 179 -8.58 -2.24 -14.91
N LYS A 180 -7.32 -2.65 -14.84
CA LYS A 180 -6.55 -3.23 -15.93
C LYS A 180 -5.63 -4.33 -15.37
N PRO A 181 -5.13 -5.27 -16.18
CA PRO A 181 -4.34 -6.38 -15.65
C PRO A 181 -3.04 -5.94 -14.94
N GLN A 182 -2.51 -4.75 -15.22
CA GLN A 182 -1.38 -4.16 -14.49
C GLN A 182 -1.71 -3.79 -13.03
N ASN A 183 -2.99 -3.53 -12.73
CA ASN A 183 -3.49 -3.17 -11.41
C ASN A 183 -4.07 -4.38 -10.65
N VAL A 184 -3.96 -5.58 -11.22
CA VAL A 184 -4.29 -6.86 -10.57
C VAL A 184 -2.98 -7.52 -10.17
N LEU A 185 -2.63 -7.46 -8.89
CA LEU A 185 -1.37 -7.97 -8.36
C LEU A 185 -1.53 -9.42 -7.87
N ILE A 186 -0.49 -10.24 -8.05
CA ILE A 186 -0.50 -11.66 -7.66
C ILE A 186 0.35 -11.84 -6.40
N THR A 187 -0.28 -12.34 -5.34
CA THR A 187 0.34 -12.59 -4.03
C THR A 187 0.65 -14.06 -3.77
N SER A 188 0.01 -14.97 -4.49
CA SER A 188 0.31 -16.41 -4.49
C SER A 188 0.00 -17.01 -5.86
N LEU A 189 0.76 -18.03 -6.29
CA LEU A 189 0.51 -18.78 -7.52
C LEU A 189 -0.26 -20.09 -7.30
N GLU A 190 -0.15 -20.71 -6.12
CA GLU A 190 -0.81 -21.98 -5.80
C GLU A 190 -1.27 -22.04 -4.32
N PRO A 191 -2.58 -21.89 -4.03
CA PRO A 191 -3.61 -21.46 -4.98
C PRO A 191 -3.33 -20.03 -5.46
N ILE A 192 -3.80 -19.70 -6.67
CA ILE A 192 -3.64 -18.35 -7.20
C ILE A 192 -4.42 -17.36 -6.34
N HIS A 193 -3.74 -16.32 -5.85
CA HIS A 193 -4.34 -15.27 -5.02
C HIS A 193 -3.99 -13.90 -5.59
N ILE A 194 -5.01 -13.10 -5.90
CA ILE A 194 -4.88 -11.77 -6.48
C ILE A 194 -5.40 -10.70 -5.54
N LYS A 195 -4.85 -9.50 -5.69
CA LYS A 195 -5.32 -8.29 -5.02
C LYS A 195 -5.39 -7.14 -6.00
N LEU A 196 -6.51 -6.44 -5.98
CA LEU A 196 -6.67 -5.19 -6.73
C LEU A 196 -5.86 -4.09 -6.05
N ALA A 197 -5.07 -3.37 -6.85
CA ALA A 197 -4.23 -2.27 -6.41
C ALA A 197 -4.56 -0.99 -7.17
N ASP A 198 -3.85 0.09 -6.86
CA ASP A 198 -3.95 1.37 -7.56
C ASP A 198 -5.38 1.95 -7.54
N LEU A 199 -5.86 2.24 -6.33
CA LEU A 199 -7.12 2.95 -6.09
C LEU A 199 -6.98 4.47 -6.29
N GLU A 200 -6.09 4.88 -7.20
CA GLU A 200 -5.89 6.28 -7.55
C GLU A 200 -7.22 6.85 -8.08
N TYR A 201 -7.61 7.97 -7.50
CA TYR A 201 -8.66 8.77 -8.10
C TYR A 201 -8.02 9.50 -9.29
N PRO A 202 -8.52 9.37 -10.53
CA PRO A 202 -7.97 10.11 -11.65
C PRO A 202 -8.01 11.60 -11.29
N SER A 203 -6.83 12.21 -11.23
CA SER A 203 -6.69 13.66 -11.10
C SER A 203 -7.48 14.28 -12.25
N VAL A 204 -8.46 15.11 -11.89
CA VAL A 204 -9.39 15.84 -12.77
C VAL A 204 -8.86 15.91 -14.20
N LEU A 205 -9.48 15.17 -15.12
CA LEU A 205 -9.34 15.47 -16.54
C LEU A 205 -9.77 16.94 -16.67
N ARG A 206 -8.80 17.85 -16.79
CA ARG A 206 -9.10 19.21 -17.23
C ARG A 206 -9.65 19.04 -18.64
N ALA A 207 -10.98 19.13 -18.77
CA ALA A 207 -11.57 19.42 -20.05
C ALA A 207 -10.88 20.69 -20.55
N GLN A 208 -10.14 20.57 -21.64
CA GLN A 208 -9.75 21.75 -22.41
C GLN A 208 -11.05 22.27 -23.02
N SER A 209 -11.55 23.38 -22.46
CA SER A 209 -12.53 24.26 -23.10
C SER A 209 -11.81 25.22 -24.02
#